data_AF-A0A8T1GZ41-F1
#
_entry.id   AF-A0A8T1GZ41-F1
#
_cell.length_a   1.000
_cell.length_b   1.000
_cell.length_c   1.000
_cell.angle_alpha   90.00
_cell.angle_beta   90.00
_cell.angle_gamma   90.00
#
_symmetry.space_group_name_H-M   'P 1'
#
loop_
_entity.id
_entity.type
_entity.pdbx_description
1 polymer ?
#
loop_
_entity_poly.entity_id
_entity_poly.type
_entity_poly.pdbx_seq_one_letter_code
_entity_poly.pdbx_strand_id
1 'polypeptide(L)' 'MAKSTIYGALDLRDGFYPILMRESDVALTAVSTPSGMLWEWLVMPQGLKNAPCYLQKMCDASIALGA' A
#
# COMPACT_ATOMS: atom_id res chain seq x y z
N MET A 1 26.96 7.89 -10.18
CA MET A 1 26.68 6.53 -10.70
C MET A 1 26.65 5.55 -9.55
N ALA A 2 25.72 4.60 -9.55
CA ALA A 2 25.63 3.57 -8.51
C ALA A 2 26.90 2.69 -8.51
N LYS A 3 27.38 2.31 -7.32
CA LYS A 3 28.65 1.57 -7.12
C LYS A 3 28.46 0.05 -6.90
N SER A 4 27.23 -0.45 -6.88
CA SER A 4 26.97 -1.88 -6.65
C SER A 4 27.09 -2.69 -7.95
N THR A 5 27.53 -3.94 -7.83
CA THR A 5 27.60 -4.94 -8.91
C THR A 5 26.49 -5.98 -8.84
N ILE A 6 25.82 -6.11 -7.69
CA ILE A 6 24.70 -7.04 -7.47
C ILE A 6 23.48 -6.23 -7.03
N TYR A 7 22.34 -6.53 -7.63
CA TYR A 7 21.05 -5.89 -7.35
C TYR A 7 19.99 -6.97 -7.12
N GLY A 8 19.13 -6.74 -6.14
CA GLY A 8 17.95 -7.56 -5.89
C GLY A 8 16.69 -6.70 -6.02
N ALA A 9 15.59 -7.33 -6.41
CA ALA A 9 14.27 -6.72 -6.42
C ALA A 9 13.33 -7.59 -5.57
N LEU A 10 12.55 -6.94 -4.70
CA LEU A 10 11.50 -7.58 -3.91
C LEU A 10 10.16 -7.03 -4.41
N ASP A 11 9.23 -7.93 -4.74
CA ASP A 11 7.87 -7.52 -5.08
C ASP A 11 7.07 -7.33 -3.79
N LEU A 12 6.63 -6.09 -3.55
CA LEU A 12 5.81 -5.69 -2.41
C LEU A 12 4.38 -5.35 -2.85
N ARG A 13 3.88 -5.96 -3.93
CA ARG A 13 2.51 -5.74 -4.43
C ARG A 13 1.43 -5.88 -3.35
N ASP A 14 1.60 -6.84 -2.45
CA ASP A 14 0.64 -7.06 -1.35
C ASP A 14 0.98 -6.24 -0.09
N GLY A 15 2.04 -5.42 -0.13
CA GLY A 15 2.49 -4.57 0.97
C GLY A 15 1.51 -3.45 1.36
N PHE A 16 0.48 -3.19 0.54
CA PHE A 16 -0.58 -2.23 0.86
C PHE A 16 -1.62 -2.81 1.84
N TYR A 17 -1.93 -4.11 1.75
CA TYR A 17 -3.03 -4.72 2.51
C TYR A 17 -2.81 -4.79 4.03
N PRO A 18 -1.59 -4.75 4.58
CA PRO A 18 -1.40 -4.57 6.02
C PRO A 18 -1.65 -3.14 6.53
N ILE A 19 -1.73 -2.13 5.65
CA ILE A 19 -1.89 -0.72 6.04
C ILE A 19 -3.37 -0.42 6.22
N LEU A 20 -3.80 -0.05 7.43
CA LEU A 20 -5.19 0.30 7.69
C LEU A 20 -5.59 1.60 6.97
N MET A 21 -6.79 1.61 6.40
CA MET A 21 -7.42 2.85 5.96
C MET A 21 -7.84 3.67 7.18
N ARG A 22 -7.79 5.00 7.04
CA ARG A 22 -8.38 5.88 8.03
C ARG A 22 -9.90 5.67 8.04
N GLU A 23 -10.49 5.49 9.21
CA GLU A 23 -11.93 5.17 9.36
C GLU A 23 -12.84 6.13 8.59
N SER A 24 -12.55 7.44 8.60
CA SER A 24 -13.33 8.46 7.87
C SER A 24 -13.30 8.29 6.35
N ASP A 25 -12.31 7.59 5.82
CA ASP A 25 -12.04 7.49 4.40
C ASP A 25 -12.44 6.11 3.84
N VAL A 26 -12.84 5.15 4.70
CA VAL A 26 -13.25 3.79 4.30
C VAL A 26 -14.39 3.83 3.29
N ALA A 27 -15.45 4.61 3.56
CA ALA A 27 -16.58 4.73 2.65
C ALA A 27 -16.23 5.31 1.28
N LEU A 28 -15.13 6.07 1.16
CA LEU A 28 -14.65 6.63 -0.11
C LEU A 28 -14.00 5.58 -1.02
N THR A 29 -13.70 4.40 -0.46
CA THR A 29 -13.09 3.28 -1.19
C THR A 29 -14.12 2.28 -1.70
N ALA A 30 -15.42 2.58 -1.58
CA ALA A 30 -16.48 1.67 -1.98
C ALA A 30 -16.36 1.23 -3.45
N VAL A 31 -16.41 -0.07 -3.70
CA VAL A 31 -16.41 -0.69 -5.04
C VAL A 31 -17.66 -1.56 -5.21
N SER A 32 -18.26 -1.51 -6.40
CA SER A 32 -19.41 -2.34 -6.75
C SER A 32 -19.00 -3.59 -7.50
N THR A 33 -19.55 -4.75 -7.14
CA THR A 33 -19.47 -5.96 -7.96
C THR A 33 -20.55 -5.95 -9.06
N PRO A 34 -20.40 -6.75 -10.14
CA PRO A 34 -21.45 -6.89 -11.16
C PRO A 34 -22.81 -7.37 -10.62
N SER A 35 -22.84 -8.04 -9.46
CA SER A 35 -24.07 -8.43 -8.76
C SER A 35 -24.77 -7.28 -8.04
N GLY A 36 -24.18 -6.07 -8.02
CA GLY A 36 -24.70 -4.90 -7.33
C GLY A 36 -24.34 -4.82 -5.84
N MET A 37 -23.46 -5.70 -5.34
CA MET A 37 -22.98 -5.61 -3.95
C MET A 37 -21.91 -4.52 -3.84
N LEU A 38 -21.98 -3.73 -2.77
CA LEU A 38 -20.97 -2.73 -2.43
C LEU A 38 -20.01 -3.29 -1.37
N TRP A 39 -18.73 -3.07 -1.59
CA TRP A 39 -17.65 -3.45 -0.67
C TRP A 39 -16.77 -2.25 -0.39
N GLU A 40 -16.34 -2.09 0.85
CA GLU A 40 -15.42 -1.04 1.27
C GLU A 40 -14.09 -1.65 1.69
N TRP A 41 -13.00 -0.91 1.52
CA TRP A 41 -11.68 -1.36 1.91
C TRP A 41 -11.33 -0.88 3.32
N LEU A 42 -11.13 -1.83 4.24
CA LEU A 42 -10.62 -1.56 5.60
C LEU A 42 -9.11 -1.33 5.63
N VAL A 43 -8.43 -1.80 4.60
CA VAL A 43 -6.98 -1.70 4.39
C VAL A 43 -6.71 -1.01 3.07
N MET A 44 -5.53 -0.44 2.88
CA MET A 44 -5.20 0.36 1.72
C MET A 44 -5.33 -0.45 0.42
N PRO A 45 -6.29 -0.13 -0.47
CA PRO A 45 -6.37 -0.80 -1.76
C PRO A 45 -5.27 -0.33 -2.71
N GLN A 46 -4.92 -1.22 -3.64
CA GLN A 46 -4.10 -0.86 -4.78
C GLN A 46 -4.85 0.15 -5.67
N GLY A 47 -4.11 1.03 -6.35
CA GLY A 47 -4.66 1.98 -7.32
C GLY A 47 -5.02 3.36 -6.74
N LEU A 48 -4.97 3.56 -5.43
CA LEU A 48 -5.07 4.91 -4.87
C LEU A 48 -3.82 5.74 -5.22
N LYS A 49 -4.01 6.98 -5.65
CA LYS A 49 -2.92 7.89 -6.07
C LYS A 49 -1.80 8.02 -5.02
N ASN A 50 -2.17 8.04 -3.74
CA ASN A 50 -1.23 8.25 -2.63
C ASN A 50 -0.74 6.94 -1.98
N ALA A 51 -1.26 5.77 -2.39
CA ALA A 51 -0.87 4.50 -1.78
C ALA A 51 0.64 4.21 -1.87
N PRO A 52 1.33 4.44 -3.01
CA PRO A 52 2.78 4.22 -3.10
C PRO A 52 3.58 5.12 -2.16
N CYS A 53 3.15 6.38 -1.98
CA CYS A 53 3.83 7.32 -1.09
C CYS A 53 3.72 6.86 0.38
N TYR A 54 2.55 6.36 0.79
CA TYR A 54 2.37 5.83 2.14
C TYR A 54 3.18 4.55 2.37
N LEU A 55 3.18 3.62 1.39
CA LEU A 55 4.00 2.41 1.47
C LEU A 55 5.49 2.72 1.58
N GLN A 56 5.99 3.70 0.80
CA GLN A 56 7.38 4.14 0.90
C GLN A 56 7.72 4.65 2.31
N LYS A 57 6.84 5.48 2.91
CA LYS A 57 7.05 5.98 4.28
C LYS A 57 7.14 4.86 5.32
N MET A 58 6.32 3.81 5.16
CA MET A 58 6.36 2.64 6.04
C MET A 58 7.65 1.83 5.88
N CYS A 59 8.11 1.63 4.63
CA CYS A 59 9.37 0.97 4.33
C CYS A 59 10.56 1.73 4.90
N ASP A 60 10.62 3.05 4.70
CA ASP A 60 11.70 3.90 5.21
C ASP A 60 11.79 3.83 6.74
N ALA A 61 10.64 3.91 7.43
CA ALA A 61 10.59 3.78 8.89
C ALA A 61 11.07 2.39 9.36
N SER A 62 10.66 1.32 8.67
CA SER A 62 11.05 -0.05 9.01
C SER A 62 12.55 -0.28 8.81
N ILE A 63 13.13 0.27 7.74
CA ILE A 63 14.57 0.18 7.46
C ILE A 63 15.37 0.98 8.49
N ALA A 64 14.91 2.18 8.85
CA ALA A 64 15.58 3.02 9.83
C ALA A 64 15.60 2.43 11.25
N LEU A 65 14.56 1.67 11.63
CA LEU A 65 14.49 0.98 12.93
C LEU A 65 15.28 -0.33 12.97
N GLY A 66 15.58 -0.91 11.80
CA GLY A 66 16.36 -2.14 11.66
C GLY A 66 17.86 -1.92 11.46
N ALA A 67 18.32 -0.65 11.41
CA ALA A 67 19.72 -0.25 11.24
C ALA A 67 20.36 0.24 12.54
#